data_AF-A0A4V1SH24-F1
#
_entry.id   AF-A0A4V1SH24-F1
#
_cell.length_a   1.000
_cell.length_b   1.000
_cell.length_c   1.000
_cell.angle_alpha   90.00
_cell.angle_beta   90.00
_cell.angle_gamma   90.00
#
_symmetry.space_group_name_H-M   'P 1'
#
loop_
_entity.id
_entity.type
_entity.pdbx_description
1 polymer ?
#
loop_
_entity_poly.entity_id
_entity_poly.type
_entity_poly.pdbx_seq_one_letter_code
_entity_poly.pdbx_strand_id
1 'polypeptide(L)'
;MSRGYGAVTYEGSLEIYVDEWKKIIAQSPNRDPLQIPTFDISVTFGGDGVAPAKDTLRSAEFLENPLEAKQGDTKMLVTIPLIIADIEHS
;
A
#
# COMPACT_ATOMS: atom_id res chain seq x y z
N MET A 1 -27.10 18.93 1.80
CA MET A 1 -25.96 19.37 2.62
C MET A 1 -24.71 19.30 1.75
N SER A 2 -24.39 20.41 1.10
CA SER A 2 -23.14 20.61 0.37
C SER A 2 -21.99 20.70 1.37
N ARG A 3 -21.07 19.74 1.31
CA ARG A 3 -19.77 19.83 1.95
C ARG A 3 -18.73 19.41 0.94
N GLY A 4 -18.31 20.36 0.11
CA GLY A 4 -17.00 20.31 -0.52
C GLY A 4 -15.95 20.45 0.57
N TYR A 5 -15.66 19.36 1.28
CA TYR A 5 -14.34 19.17 1.86
C TYR A 5 -13.49 18.68 0.70
N GLY A 6 -12.44 19.43 0.33
CA GLY A 6 -11.47 18.97 -0.65
C GLY A 6 -11.07 17.54 -0.26
N ALA A 7 -11.19 16.60 -1.20
CA ALA A 7 -10.81 15.23 -0.96
C ALA A 7 -9.34 15.26 -0.50
N VAL A 8 -9.11 15.07 0.80
CA VAL A 8 -7.75 14.99 1.33
C VAL A 8 -7.24 13.65 0.86
N THR A 9 -6.55 13.65 -0.27
CA THR A 9 -5.82 12.49 -0.76
C THR A 9 -4.56 12.40 0.07
N TYR A 10 -4.44 11.31 0.84
CA TYR A 10 -3.24 11.02 1.61
C TYR A 10 -2.24 10.33 0.69
N GLU A 11 -1.02 10.82 0.66
CA GLU A 11 0.09 10.16 -0.02
C GLU A 11 0.90 9.36 0.99
N GLY A 12 1.31 8.16 0.59
CA GLY A 12 2.13 7.28 1.41
C GLY A 12 3.10 6.48 0.56
N SER A 13 4.01 5.79 1.24
CA SER A 13 4.86 4.80 0.60
C SER A 13 4.96 3.57 1.49
N LEU A 14 5.04 2.40 0.85
CA LEU A 14 5.22 1.11 1.52
C LEU A 14 6.54 0.51 1.10
N GLU A 15 7.37 0.12 2.07
CA GLU A 15 8.61 -0.59 1.83
C GLU A 15 8.43 -2.08 2.10
N ILE A 16 8.56 -2.91 1.05
CA ILE A 16 8.44 -4.37 1.14
C ILE A 16 9.61 -5.06 0.44
N TYR A 17 9.82 -6.34 0.75
CA TYR A 17 10.79 -7.15 0.01
C TYR A 17 10.39 -7.32 -1.45
N VAL A 18 11.37 -7.25 -2.36
CA VAL A 18 11.18 -7.49 -3.79
C VAL A 18 10.45 -8.79 -4.09
N ASP A 19 10.69 -9.85 -3.32
CA ASP A 19 10.01 -11.12 -3.53
C ASP A 19 8.51 -11.08 -3.18
N GLU A 20 8.12 -10.29 -2.18
CA GLU A 20 6.71 -10.02 -1.90
C GLU A 20 6.09 -9.16 -3.01
N TRP A 21 6.82 -8.17 -3.51
CA TRP A 21 6.36 -7.37 -4.64
C TRP A 21 6.14 -8.20 -5.92
N LYS A 22 7.06 -9.14 -6.22
CA LYS A 22 6.90 -10.08 -7.35
C LYS A 22 5.66 -10.97 -7.20
N LYS A 23 5.32 -11.39 -5.98
CA LYS A 23 4.08 -12.14 -5.72
C LYS A 23 2.86 -11.28 -6.02
N ILE A 24 2.86 -10.01 -5.62
CA ILE A 24 1.78 -9.06 -5.95
C ILE A 24 1.65 -8.92 -7.46
N ILE A 25 2.75 -8.64 -8.19
CA ILE A 25 2.77 -8.59 -9.65
C ILE A 25 2.19 -9.87 -10.26
N ALA A 26 2.61 -11.05 -9.77
CA ALA A 26 2.15 -12.33 -10.30
C ALA A 26 0.65 -12.58 -10.10
N GLN A 27 0.05 -12.01 -9.05
CA GLN A 27 -1.38 -12.07 -8.76
C GLN A 27 -2.19 -10.92 -9.38
N SER A 28 -1.51 -9.90 -9.93
CA SER A 28 -2.16 -8.73 -10.50
C SER A 28 -2.78 -9.04 -11.87
N PRO A 29 -3.90 -8.38 -12.23
CA PRO A 29 -4.46 -8.46 -13.58
C PRO A 29 -3.39 -8.12 -14.62
N ASN A 30 -3.25 -8.94 -15.66
CA ASN A 30 -2.25 -8.76 -16.72
C ASN A 30 -0.79 -8.67 -16.23
N ARG A 31 -0.51 -9.11 -14.99
CA ARG A 31 0.78 -8.88 -14.30
C ARG A 31 1.15 -7.42 -14.14
N ASP A 32 0.15 -6.57 -14.03
CA ASP A 32 0.29 -5.13 -13.86
C ASP A 32 -0.32 -4.72 -12.50
N PRO A 33 0.51 -4.41 -11.49
CA PRO A 33 0.01 -4.06 -10.17
C PRO A 33 -0.79 -2.76 -10.14
N LEU A 34 -0.66 -1.90 -11.15
CA LEU A 34 -1.44 -0.67 -11.29
C LEU A 34 -2.90 -0.96 -11.71
N GLN A 35 -3.21 -2.19 -12.13
CA GLN A 35 -4.58 -2.62 -12.44
C GLN A 35 -5.29 -3.26 -11.26
N ILE A 36 -4.63 -3.38 -10.10
CA ILE A 36 -5.29 -3.82 -8.88
C ILE A 36 -6.31 -2.72 -8.50
N PRO A 37 -7.61 -3.05 -8.35
CA PRO A 37 -8.59 -2.09 -7.83
C PRO A 37 -8.19 -1.58 -6.46
N THR A 38 -8.72 -0.43 -6.05
CA THR A 38 -8.45 0.12 -4.71
C THR A 38 -8.66 -0.93 -3.62
N PHE A 39 -7.71 -1.04 -2.70
CA PHE A 39 -7.66 -2.07 -1.68
C PHE A 39 -7.42 -1.48 -0.29
N ASP A 40 -7.82 -2.20 0.76
CA ASP A 40 -7.65 -1.73 2.12
C ASP A 40 -6.38 -2.34 2.75
N ILE A 41 -5.60 -1.51 3.43
CA ILE A 41 -4.42 -1.95 4.21
C ILE A 41 -4.75 -1.80 5.69
N SER A 42 -4.80 -2.91 6.43
CA SER A 42 -4.94 -2.89 7.89
C SER A 42 -3.58 -2.95 8.56
N VAL A 43 -3.21 -1.89 9.27
CA VAL A 43 -2.00 -1.82 10.11
C VAL A 43 -2.42 -2.03 11.56
N THR A 44 -1.96 -3.12 12.16
CA THR A 44 -2.26 -3.42 13.57
C THR A 44 -0.99 -3.23 14.38
N PHE A 45 -1.07 -2.40 15.41
CA PHE A 45 -0.01 -2.15 16.36
C PHE A 45 -0.37 -2.84 17.69
N GLY A 46 0.56 -3.59 18.26
CA GLY A 46 0.37 -4.27 19.53
C GLY A 46 1.68 -4.74 20.13
N GLY A 47 1.75 -4.85 21.45
CA GLY A 47 2.94 -5.27 22.19
C GLY A 47 2.64 -5.49 23.67
N ASP A 48 3.61 -6.05 24.40
CA ASP A 48 3.44 -6.32 25.84
C ASP A 48 3.12 -5.02 26.60
N GLY A 49 1.94 -5.00 27.23
CA GLY A 49 1.45 -3.86 28.02
C GLY A 49 0.80 -2.73 27.23
N VAL A 50 0.64 -2.84 25.91
CA VAL A 50 -0.05 -1.84 25.06
C VAL A 50 -1.34 -2.43 24.51
N ALA A 51 -2.45 -1.71 24.66
CA ALA A 51 -3.71 -2.10 24.04
C ALA A 51 -3.54 -2.13 22.51
N PRO A 52 -3.98 -3.20 21.83
CA PRO A 52 -3.86 -3.27 20.38
C PRO A 52 -4.66 -2.12 19.76
N ALA A 53 -4.04 -1.41 18.84
CA ALA A 53 -4.66 -0.37 18.04
C ALA A 53 -4.61 -0.80 16.58
N LYS A 54 -5.65 -0.48 15.80
CA LYS A 54 -5.71 -0.83 14.39
C LYS A 54 -6.07 0.41 13.57
N ASP A 55 -5.21 0.71 12.61
CA ASP A 55 -5.49 1.68 11.57
C ASP A 55 -5.81 0.94 10.26
N THR A 56 -6.83 1.39 9.54
CA THR A 56 -7.18 0.89 8.22
C THR A 56 -7.02 2.01 7.20
N LEU A 57 -6.04 1.87 6.31
CA LEU A 57 -5.91 2.70 5.12
C LEU A 57 -6.95 2.23 4.11
N ARG A 58 -7.97 3.05 3.87
CA ARG A 58 -9.11 2.71 3.01
C ARG A 58 -8.86 3.16 1.57
N SER A 59 -9.21 2.29 0.63
CA SER A 59 -9.10 2.54 -0.81
C SER A 59 -7.70 3.01 -1.23
N ALA A 60 -6.68 2.25 -0.82
CA ALA A 60 -5.31 2.46 -1.25
C ALA A 60 -5.11 1.99 -2.70
N GLU A 61 -4.26 2.69 -3.46
CA GLU A 61 -3.90 2.35 -4.84
C GLU A 61 -2.38 2.51 -5.03
N PHE A 62 -1.77 1.58 -5.77
CA PHE A 62 -0.35 1.69 -6.15
C PHE A 62 -0.19 2.72 -7.27
N LEU A 63 0.74 3.64 -7.12
CA LEU A 63 1.00 4.67 -8.13
C LEU A 63 2.05 4.26 -9.16
N GLU A 64 3.03 3.46 -8.74
CA GLU A 64 4.16 3.07 -9.60
C GLU A 64 4.59 1.62 -9.35
N ASN A 65 5.21 1.02 -10.38
CA ASN A 65 5.88 -0.26 -10.25
C ASN A 65 7.40 -0.05 -10.15
N PRO A 66 7.99 -0.14 -8.94
CA PRO A 66 9.43 0.09 -8.74
C PRO A 66 10.32 -1.02 -9.30
N LEU A 67 9.73 -2.12 -9.81
CA LEU A 67 10.47 -3.22 -10.42
C LEU A 67 10.88 -2.87 -11.86
N GLU A 68 11.73 -1.85 -12.04
CA GLU A 68 12.47 -1.70 -13.29
C GLU A 68 13.46 -2.87 -13.40
N ALA A 69 13.54 -3.48 -14.58
CA ALA A 69 14.20 -4.75 -14.89
C ALA A 69 15.74 -4.80 -14.68
N LYS A 70 16.25 -4.41 -13.51
CA LYS A 70 17.64 -4.65 -13.09
C LYS A 70 17.70 -5.94 -12.28
N GLN A 71 17.67 -7.02 -13.04
CA GLN A 71 17.88 -8.39 -12.59
C GLN A 71 19.31 -8.53 -12.00
N GLY A 72 19.46 -8.38 -10.68
CA GLY A 72 20.78 -8.51 -10.07
C GLY A 72 20.78 -8.69 -8.55
N ASP A 73 19.82 -8.09 -7.84
CA ASP A 73 19.84 -8.12 -6.38
C ASP A 73 18.64 -8.86 -5.78
N THR A 74 18.94 -9.87 -4.97
CA THR A 74 17.95 -10.80 -4.39
C THR A 74 17.57 -10.44 -2.96
N LYS A 75 18.11 -9.34 -2.42
CA LYS A 75 17.77 -8.82 -1.08
C LYS A 75 17.53 -7.31 -1.10
N MET A 76 16.81 -6.82 -2.10
CA MET A 76 16.37 -5.42 -2.14
C MET A 76 14.98 -5.29 -1.51
N LEU A 77 14.84 -4.28 -0.65
CA LEU A 77 13.56 -3.68 -0.31
C LEU A 77 13.19 -2.74 -1.46
N VAL A 78 11.90 -2.66 -1.81
CA VAL A 78 11.36 -1.71 -2.78
C VAL A 78 10.36 -0.81 -2.08
N THR A 79 10.49 0.49 -2.35
CA THR A 79 9.55 1.51 -1.92
C THR A 79 8.51 1.70 -3.01
N ILE A 80 7.25 1.46 -2.68
CA ILE A 80 6.13 1.57 -3.61
C ILE A 80 5.29 2.78 -3.17
N PRO A 81 5.17 3.82 -4.02
CA PRO A 81 4.30 4.95 -3.73
C PRO A 81 2.83 4.52 -3.85
N LEU A 82 2.01 5.02 -2.93
CA LEU A 82 0.58 4.73 -2.86
C LEU A 82 -0.22 5.98 -2.49
N ILE A 83 -1.44 6.05 -3.00
CA ILE A 83 -2.45 7.02 -2.56
C ILE A 83 -3.48 6.32 -1.70
N ILE A 84 -4.04 7.05 -0.74
CA ILE A 84 -5.04 6.57 0.21
C ILE A 84 -6.16 7.59 0.25
N ALA A 85 -7.40 7.10 0.15
CA ALA A 85 -8.58 7.97 0.18
C ALA A 85 -8.97 8.38 1.61
N ASP A 86 -8.81 7.48 2.58
CA ASP A 86 -9.20 7.72 3.97
C ASP A 86 -8.40 6.83 4.95
N ILE A 87 -8.30 7.26 6.21
CA ILE A 87 -7.64 6.51 7.28
C ILE A 87 -8.63 6.35 8.43
N GLU A 88 -9.02 5.10 8.69
CA GLU A 88 -9.93 4.75 9.78
C GLU A 88 -9.14 4.23 10.99
N HIS A 89 -9.29 4.91 12.13
CA HIS A 89 -8.66 4.53 13.40
C HIS A 89 -9.63 3.72 14.27
N SER A 90 -9.21 2.56 14.77
CA SER A 90 -10.02 1.65 15.61
C SER A 90 -9.28 1.07 16.81
#